data_AF-A0A6M4NQD9-F1
#
_entry.id   AF-A0A6M4NQD9-F1
#
_cell.length_a   1.000
_cell.length_b   1.000
_cell.length_c   1.000
_cell.angle_alpha   90.00
_cell.angle_beta   90.00
_cell.angle_gamma   90.00
#
_symmetry.space_group_name_H-M   'P 1'
#
loop_
_entity.id
_entity.type
_entity.pdbx_description
1 polymer ?
#
loop_
_entity_poly.entity_id
_entity_poly.type
_entity_poly.pdbx_seq_one_letter_code
_entity_poly.pdbx_strand_id
1 'polypeptide(L)'
;MTTLTEEWRKETTYPDKKYKDSIWVNKAYRSKPPTLITGWNHRLQRFCNQFNFIVTEEDFVECLESNPRSPSRVKKDVIVGKPWHMTPHQFRRTLAFYCIKNRLGTLVALKQQFKHLYLSMTEWYTNGGKLASLRDLKVDEKVQKALDEINAETTANKIFRQWHSDETLSGTHGKAIMKMRGDVPTIYSSWDVIYKAVSTPV
;
A
#
# COMPACT_ATOMS: atom_id res chain seq x y z
N MET A 1 1.66 -32.64 15.13
CA MET A 1 2.97 -32.13 14.65
C MET A 1 3.91 -31.68 15.78
N THR A 2 3.45 -31.53 17.02
CA THR A 2 4.22 -30.98 18.16
C THR A 2 5.22 -31.95 18.81
N THR A 3 5.00 -33.26 18.72
CA THR A 3 5.82 -34.27 19.43
C THR A 3 7.17 -34.54 18.77
N LEU A 4 7.23 -34.50 17.43
CA LEU A 4 8.43 -34.90 16.67
C LEU A 4 9.55 -33.85 16.72
N THR A 5 9.19 -32.57 16.74
CA THR A 5 10.16 -31.48 16.86
C THR A 5 10.65 -31.27 18.29
N GLU A 6 9.94 -31.77 19.30
CA GLU A 6 10.40 -31.70 20.69
C GLU A 6 11.64 -32.56 20.92
N GLU A 7 11.61 -33.84 20.52
CA GLU A 7 12.76 -34.73 20.62
C GLU A 7 13.95 -34.21 19.78
N TRP A 8 13.68 -33.68 18.59
CA TRP A 8 14.74 -33.10 17.77
C TRP A 8 15.40 -31.88 18.41
N ARG A 9 14.65 -31.07 19.15
CA ARG A 9 15.21 -29.92 19.87
C ARG A 9 16.12 -30.37 21.02
N LYS A 10 15.80 -31.48 21.70
CA LYS A 10 16.66 -32.07 22.74
C LYS A 10 17.98 -32.61 22.16
N GLU A 11 17.92 -33.21 20.97
CA GLU A 11 19.10 -33.75 20.26
C GLU A 11 19.97 -32.67 19.55
N THR A 12 19.46 -31.45 19.38
CA THR A 12 20.14 -30.41 18.60
C THR A 12 21.20 -29.68 19.43
N THR A 13 22.41 -29.57 18.87
CA THR A 13 23.43 -28.67 19.41
C THR A 13 23.19 -27.23 18.95
N TYR A 14 22.90 -26.33 19.89
CA TYR A 14 22.69 -24.91 19.60
C TYR A 14 24.00 -24.12 19.69
N PRO A 15 24.31 -23.24 18.72
CA PRO A 15 25.55 -22.46 18.73
C PRO A 15 25.57 -21.33 19.78
N ASP A 16 24.40 -20.88 20.23
CA ASP A 16 24.21 -19.77 21.16
C ASP A 16 22.94 -20.03 21.99
N LYS A 17 22.95 -19.61 23.27
CA LYS A 17 21.81 -19.70 24.19
C LYS A 17 20.55 -19.05 23.63
N LYS A 18 20.66 -18.00 22.80
CA LYS A 18 19.49 -17.33 22.21
C LYS A 18 18.66 -18.22 21.27
N TYR A 19 19.24 -19.31 20.78
CA TYR A 19 18.55 -20.25 19.89
C TYR A 19 17.99 -21.47 20.62
N LYS A 20 18.22 -21.57 21.93
CA LYS A 20 17.72 -22.68 22.75
C LYS A 20 16.21 -22.85 22.54
N ASP A 21 15.79 -24.11 22.39
CA ASP A 21 14.40 -24.52 22.19
C ASP A 21 13.74 -24.00 20.90
N SER A 22 14.52 -23.43 19.97
CA SER A 22 14.05 -23.01 18.66
C SER A 22 13.36 -24.16 17.93
N ILE A 23 12.15 -23.91 17.43
CA ILE A 23 11.36 -24.85 16.63
C ILE A 23 11.93 -25.06 15.22
N TRP A 24 12.90 -24.24 14.81
CA TRP A 24 13.46 -24.25 13.46
C TRP A 24 14.62 -25.22 13.35
N VAL A 25 14.34 -26.50 13.57
CA VAL A 25 15.31 -27.60 13.43
C VAL A 25 14.93 -28.51 12.28
N ASN A 26 15.94 -29.06 11.60
CA ASN A 26 15.73 -30.01 10.51
C ASN A 26 16.65 -31.22 10.65
N LYS A 27 16.07 -32.42 10.52
CA LYS A 27 16.80 -33.69 10.45
C LYS A 27 16.72 -34.24 9.03
N ALA A 28 17.70 -33.90 8.20
CA ALA A 28 17.73 -34.36 6.80
C ALA A 28 18.05 -35.86 6.68
N TYR A 29 18.87 -36.39 7.59
CA TYR A 29 19.25 -37.80 7.63
C TYR A 29 18.97 -38.35 9.02
N ARG A 30 18.31 -39.52 9.10
CA ARG A 30 18.02 -40.16 10.41
C ARG A 30 19.29 -40.51 11.20
N SER A 31 20.39 -40.78 10.51
CA SER A 31 21.71 -41.12 11.08
C SER A 31 22.47 -39.93 11.67
N LYS A 32 22.05 -38.69 11.41
CA LYS A 32 22.71 -37.48 11.90
C LYS A 32 21.81 -36.75 12.89
N PRO A 33 22.36 -36.06 13.89
CA PRO A 33 21.55 -35.22 14.77
C PRO A 33 20.84 -34.12 13.95
N PRO A 34 19.67 -33.66 14.40
CA PRO A 34 19.00 -32.52 13.80
C PRO A 34 19.90 -31.27 13.87
N THR A 35 19.72 -30.41 12.87
CA THR A 35 20.50 -29.18 12.72
C THR A 35 19.60 -27.97 12.81
N LEU A 36 20.05 -26.94 13.53
CA LEU A 36 19.37 -25.65 13.59
C LEU A 36 19.40 -24.99 12.20
N ILE A 37 18.25 -24.46 11.79
CA ILE A 37 18.14 -23.66 10.58
C ILE A 37 18.62 -22.24 10.89
N THR A 38 19.77 -21.86 10.34
CA THR A 38 20.35 -20.52 10.47
C THR A 38 20.30 -19.73 9.16
N GLY A 39 20.55 -20.38 8.03
CA GLY A 39 20.59 -19.77 6.70
C GLY A 39 19.23 -19.67 6.00
N TRP A 40 18.31 -18.85 6.52
CA TRP A 40 16.96 -18.69 5.95
C TRP A 40 16.96 -18.16 4.50
N ASN A 41 17.82 -17.18 4.18
CA ASN A 41 17.92 -16.65 2.81
C ASN A 41 18.20 -17.77 1.80
N HIS A 42 19.23 -18.58 2.04
CA HIS A 42 19.56 -19.69 1.15
C HIS A 42 18.43 -20.71 1.03
N ARG A 43 17.73 -21.01 2.13
CA ARG A 43 16.59 -21.93 2.08
C ARG A 43 15.44 -21.39 1.24
N LEU A 44 15.10 -20.12 1.39
CA LEU A 44 14.04 -19.48 0.61
C LEU A 44 14.43 -19.35 -0.87
N GLN A 45 15.69 -19.05 -1.18
CA GLN A 45 16.19 -19.07 -2.55
C GLN A 45 16.09 -20.46 -3.19
N ARG A 46 16.49 -21.52 -2.47
CA ARG A 46 16.31 -22.89 -2.95
C ARG A 46 14.84 -23.24 -3.15
N PHE A 47 13.96 -22.76 -2.28
CA PHE A 47 12.52 -22.96 -2.42
C PHE A 47 12.00 -22.31 -3.71
N CYS A 48 12.35 -21.05 -3.99
CA CYS A 48 12.01 -20.39 -5.25
C CYS A 48 12.55 -21.13 -6.48
N ASN A 49 13.78 -21.64 -6.41
CA ASN A 49 14.36 -22.45 -7.49
C ASN A 49 13.60 -23.77 -7.70
N GLN A 50 13.29 -24.47 -6.60
CA GLN A 50 12.63 -25.78 -6.64
C GLN A 50 11.22 -25.72 -7.23
N PHE A 51 10.49 -24.64 -6.92
CA PHE A 51 9.13 -24.43 -7.41
C PHE A 51 9.06 -23.55 -8.66
N ASN A 52 10.22 -23.22 -9.25
CA ASN A 52 10.33 -22.43 -10.47
C ASN A 52 9.57 -21.10 -10.42
N PHE A 53 9.72 -20.36 -9.31
CA PHE A 53 9.17 -19.01 -9.16
C PHE A 53 10.02 -18.00 -9.92
N ILE A 54 9.91 -18.06 -11.25
CA ILE A 54 10.64 -17.21 -12.18
C ILE A 54 9.98 -15.83 -12.24
N VAL A 55 10.80 -14.79 -12.11
CA VAL A 55 10.38 -13.40 -12.22
C VAL A 55 9.94 -13.10 -13.65
N THR A 56 8.70 -12.64 -13.83
CA THR A 56 8.22 -12.08 -15.08
C THR A 56 8.50 -10.58 -15.19
N GLU A 57 8.25 -9.99 -16.37
CA GLU A 57 8.37 -8.53 -16.53
C GLU A 57 7.34 -7.80 -15.65
N GLU A 58 6.12 -8.33 -15.56
CA GLU A 58 5.05 -7.79 -14.71
C GLU A 58 5.46 -7.80 -13.24
N ASP A 59 6.05 -8.90 -12.74
CA ASP A 59 6.55 -8.99 -11.37
C ASP A 59 7.63 -7.92 -11.08
N PHE A 60 8.53 -7.71 -12.03
CA PHE A 60 9.61 -6.73 -11.91
C PHE A 60 9.07 -5.30 -11.83
N VAL A 61 8.13 -4.96 -12.72
CA VAL A 61 7.44 -3.67 -12.73
C VAL A 61 6.67 -3.46 -11.43
N GLU A 62 5.82 -4.42 -11.01
CA GLU A 62 5.07 -4.32 -9.76
C GLU A 62 6.00 -4.11 -8.56
N CYS A 63 7.12 -4.84 -8.51
CA CYS A 63 8.08 -4.72 -7.41
C CYS A 63 8.75 -3.34 -7.37
N LEU A 64 9.07 -2.76 -8.53
CA LEU A 64 9.58 -1.38 -8.63
C LEU A 64 8.55 -0.36 -8.13
N GLU A 65 7.31 -0.47 -8.59
CA GLU A 65 6.23 0.44 -8.21
C GLU A 65 5.90 0.37 -6.72
N SER A 66 5.93 -0.84 -6.16
CA SER A 66 5.68 -1.09 -4.74
C SER A 66 6.82 -0.62 -3.83
N ASN A 67 8.01 -0.33 -4.39
CA ASN A 67 9.20 0.06 -3.64
C ASN A 67 9.86 1.35 -4.18
N PRO A 68 9.15 2.49 -4.20
CA PRO A 68 9.61 3.71 -4.88
C PRO A 68 10.88 4.32 -4.25
N ARG A 69 11.11 4.11 -2.94
CA ARG A 69 12.32 4.54 -2.22
C ARG A 69 13.53 3.59 -2.36
N SER A 70 13.44 2.49 -3.10
CA SER A 70 14.54 1.53 -3.23
C SER A 70 14.71 0.92 -4.64
N PRO A 71 14.63 1.72 -5.72
CA PRO A 71 14.67 1.20 -7.09
C PRO A 71 16.00 0.49 -7.40
N SER A 72 17.13 1.02 -6.91
CA SER A 72 18.46 0.41 -7.13
C SER A 72 18.58 -0.98 -6.51
N ARG A 73 17.93 -1.21 -5.36
CA ARG A 73 17.91 -2.53 -4.71
C ARG A 73 17.05 -3.51 -5.50
N VAL A 74 15.87 -3.08 -5.95
CA VAL A 74 14.98 -3.92 -6.77
C VAL A 74 15.68 -4.34 -8.06
N LYS A 75 16.32 -3.41 -8.78
CA LYS A 75 17.09 -3.70 -10.01
C LYS A 75 18.24 -4.70 -9.80
N LYS A 76 18.82 -4.73 -8.59
CA LYS A 76 19.90 -5.65 -8.24
C LYS A 76 19.38 -7.04 -7.91
N ASP A 77 18.33 -7.11 -7.09
CA ASP A 77 17.88 -8.35 -6.46
C ASP A 77 16.79 -9.07 -7.27
N VAL A 78 15.99 -8.34 -8.06
CA VAL A 78 14.89 -8.88 -8.88
C VAL A 78 15.31 -8.82 -10.34
N ILE A 79 15.50 -9.99 -10.94
CA ILE A 79 16.03 -10.13 -12.32
C ILE A 79 15.05 -11.01 -13.11
N VAL A 80 14.51 -10.46 -14.18
CA VAL A 80 13.58 -11.15 -15.09
C VAL A 80 14.22 -12.43 -15.64
N GLY A 81 13.44 -13.51 -15.68
CA GLY A 81 13.90 -14.83 -16.12
C GLY A 81 14.75 -15.59 -15.09
N LYS A 82 14.99 -15.02 -13.90
CA LYS A 82 15.63 -15.74 -12.78
C LYS A 82 14.62 -16.04 -11.68
N PRO A 83 14.89 -17.05 -10.83
CA PRO A 83 14.09 -17.29 -9.63
C PRO A 83 14.04 -16.08 -8.70
N TRP A 84 12.88 -15.83 -8.09
CA TRP A 84 12.67 -14.72 -7.17
C TRP A 84 13.67 -14.74 -6.00
N HIS A 85 14.32 -13.60 -5.75
CA HIS A 85 15.29 -13.45 -4.65
C HIS A 85 14.56 -13.29 -3.30
N MET A 86 14.05 -14.40 -2.78
CA MET A 86 13.25 -14.39 -1.56
C MET A 86 14.09 -14.22 -0.29
N THR A 87 13.69 -13.28 0.58
CA THR A 87 14.32 -13.05 1.90
C THR A 87 13.29 -12.97 3.02
N PRO A 88 13.62 -13.31 4.28
CA PRO A 88 12.69 -13.24 5.40
C PRO A 88 12.11 -11.84 5.63
N HIS A 89 12.88 -10.79 5.33
CA HIS A 89 12.44 -9.42 5.52
C HIS A 89 11.29 -9.05 4.58
N GLN A 90 11.19 -9.69 3.40
CA GLN A 90 10.07 -9.45 2.49
C GLN A 90 8.73 -9.80 3.12
N PHE A 91 8.61 -10.86 3.93
CA PHE A 91 7.33 -11.18 4.60
C PHE A 91 6.81 -10.05 5.47
N ARG A 92 7.68 -9.45 6.31
CA ARG A 92 7.32 -8.31 7.16
C ARG A 92 6.92 -7.10 6.32
N ARG A 93 7.63 -6.86 5.23
CA ARG A 93 7.39 -5.75 4.30
C ARG A 93 6.08 -5.93 3.53
N THR A 94 5.82 -7.12 3.01
CA THR A 94 4.60 -7.48 2.28
C THR A 94 3.37 -7.30 3.17
N LEU A 95 3.41 -7.81 4.41
CA LEU A 95 2.33 -7.61 5.38
C LEU A 95 2.03 -6.13 5.59
N ALA A 96 3.05 -5.33 5.88
CA ALA A 96 2.89 -3.89 6.13
C ALA A 96 2.39 -3.12 4.89
N PHE A 97 2.93 -3.44 3.71
CA PHE A 97 2.52 -2.84 2.45
C PHE A 97 1.02 -3.08 2.19
N TYR A 98 0.58 -4.34 2.25
CA TYR A 98 -0.80 -4.71 1.94
C TYR A 98 -1.79 -4.24 3.02
N CYS A 99 -1.40 -4.21 4.30
CA CYS A 99 -2.23 -3.61 5.34
C CYS A 99 -2.55 -2.13 5.04
N ILE A 100 -1.57 -1.36 4.56
CA ILE A 100 -1.78 0.05 4.20
C ILE A 100 -2.48 0.20 2.84
N LYS A 101 -2.08 -0.58 1.82
CA LYS A 101 -2.70 -0.54 0.48
C LYS A 101 -4.20 -0.77 0.55
N ASN A 102 -4.61 -1.79 1.31
CA ASN A 102 -6.00 -2.23 1.44
C ASN A 102 -6.73 -1.61 2.64
N ARG A 103 -6.11 -0.64 3.34
CA ARG A 103 -6.70 0.05 4.52
C ARG A 103 -7.17 -0.89 5.63
N LEU A 104 -6.48 -2.02 5.81
CA LEU A 104 -6.79 -3.02 6.85
C LEU A 104 -6.27 -2.65 8.24
N GLY A 105 -5.51 -1.56 8.35
CA GLY A 105 -4.96 -1.10 9.63
C GLY A 105 -4.24 0.23 9.54
N THR A 106 -3.77 0.72 10.69
CA THR A 106 -3.05 1.98 10.80
C THR A 106 -1.55 1.76 11.03
N LEU A 107 -0.74 2.80 10.77
CA LEU A 107 0.70 2.76 11.08
C LEU A 107 0.97 2.52 12.57
N VAL A 108 0.09 3.00 13.46
CA VAL A 108 0.19 2.79 14.91
C VAL A 108 -0.02 1.32 15.26
N ALA A 109 -1.03 0.67 14.66
CA ALA A 109 -1.27 -0.76 14.85
C ALA A 109 -0.09 -1.61 14.35
N LEU A 110 0.44 -1.28 13.15
CA LEU A 110 1.62 -1.96 12.61
C LEU A 110 2.87 -1.74 13.46
N LYS A 111 3.08 -0.54 14.02
CA LYS A 111 4.18 -0.26 14.97
C LYS A 111 4.08 -1.16 16.20
N GLN A 112 2.88 -1.31 16.78
CA GLN A 112 2.64 -2.18 17.92
C GLN A 112 2.89 -3.66 17.55
N GLN A 113 2.31 -4.12 16.43
CA GLN A 113 2.49 -5.50 15.94
C GLN A 113 3.95 -5.85 15.71
N PHE A 114 4.73 -4.92 15.14
CA PHE A 114 6.15 -5.14 14.89
C PHE A 114 7.06 -4.84 16.08
N LYS A 115 6.50 -4.33 17.19
CA LYS A 115 7.24 -3.89 18.38
C LYS A 115 8.32 -2.86 18.03
N HIS A 116 8.06 -2.00 17.06
CA HIS A 116 8.99 -0.94 16.69
C HIS A 116 9.00 0.17 17.74
N LEU A 117 10.18 0.71 18.04
CA LEU A 117 10.34 1.83 18.95
C LEU A 117 9.75 3.11 18.37
N TYR A 118 10.04 3.39 17.09
CA TYR A 118 9.64 4.62 16.39
C TYR A 118 8.67 4.33 15.24
N LEU A 119 7.77 5.28 14.97
CA LEU A 119 6.81 5.19 13.87
C LEU A 119 7.51 5.22 12.50
N SER A 120 8.58 6.01 12.37
CA SER A 120 9.40 6.13 11.15
C SER A 120 9.97 4.78 10.67
N MET A 121 10.30 3.88 11.60
CA MET A 121 10.71 2.52 11.25
C MET A 121 9.58 1.79 10.52
N THR A 122 8.36 1.85 11.04
CA THR A 122 7.17 1.24 10.40
C THR A 122 6.87 1.89 9.05
N GLU A 123 7.00 3.21 8.92
CA GLU A 123 6.78 3.92 7.65
C GLU A 123 7.71 3.45 6.53
N TRP A 124 8.93 3.04 6.87
CA TRP A 124 9.84 2.42 5.91
C TRP A 124 9.27 1.11 5.36
N TYR A 125 8.65 0.29 6.21
CA TYR A 125 7.97 -0.95 5.82
C TYR A 125 6.63 -0.73 5.13
N THR A 126 6.06 0.47 5.12
CA THR A 126 4.81 0.76 4.39
C THR A 126 5.05 1.55 3.11
N ASN A 127 6.32 1.74 2.73
CA ASN A 127 6.72 2.42 1.52
C ASN A 127 5.92 1.94 0.29
N GLY A 128 5.53 2.84 -0.60
CA GLY A 128 4.69 2.53 -1.76
C GLY A 128 3.22 2.16 -1.46
N GLY A 129 2.87 1.71 -0.25
CA GLY A 129 1.52 1.17 0.04
C GLY A 129 0.41 2.22 -0.07
N LYS A 130 0.63 3.44 0.46
CA LYS A 130 -0.32 4.55 0.32
C LYS A 130 -0.45 5.01 -1.14
N LEU A 131 0.66 5.04 -1.87
CA LEU A 131 0.66 5.40 -3.29
C LEU A 131 -0.11 4.36 -4.12
N ALA A 132 0.10 3.07 -3.85
CA ALA A 132 -0.63 1.98 -4.47
C ALA A 132 -2.14 2.07 -4.17
N SER A 133 -2.53 2.35 -2.91
CA SER A 133 -3.94 2.57 -2.55
C SER A 133 -4.58 3.72 -3.35
N LEU A 134 -3.85 4.82 -3.53
CA LEU A 134 -4.32 5.96 -4.31
C LEU A 134 -4.41 5.66 -5.81
N ARG A 135 -3.49 4.84 -6.34
CA ARG A 135 -3.56 4.37 -7.73
C ARG A 135 -4.77 3.48 -7.96
N ASP A 136 -5.02 2.52 -7.06
CA ASP A 136 -6.18 1.63 -7.15
C ASP A 136 -7.49 2.44 -7.16
N LEU A 137 -7.59 3.49 -6.34
CA LEU A 137 -8.74 4.41 -6.37
C LEU A 137 -8.89 5.16 -7.70
N LYS A 138 -7.77 5.57 -8.31
CA LYS A 138 -7.78 6.24 -9.61
C LYS A 138 -8.16 5.28 -10.75
N VAL A 139 -7.83 4.00 -10.61
CA VAL A 139 -8.17 2.95 -11.58
C VAL A 139 -9.63 2.50 -11.44
N ASP A 140 -10.22 2.60 -10.25
CA ASP A 140 -11.63 2.27 -10.04
C ASP A 140 -12.55 3.33 -10.68
N GLU A 141 -13.01 3.04 -11.90
CA GLU A 141 -13.90 3.91 -12.67
C GLU A 141 -15.19 4.27 -11.92
N LYS A 142 -15.72 3.37 -11.09
CA LYS A 142 -16.96 3.64 -10.34
C LYS A 142 -16.69 4.64 -9.22
N VAL A 143 -15.57 4.48 -8.52
CA VAL A 143 -15.15 5.42 -7.48
C VAL A 143 -14.77 6.77 -8.08
N GLN A 144 -14.08 6.78 -9.23
CA GLN A 144 -13.73 7.99 -9.96
C GLN A 144 -15.00 8.74 -10.39
N LYS A 145 -15.96 8.03 -11.00
CA LYS A 145 -17.25 8.61 -11.40
C LYS A 145 -18.02 9.17 -10.19
N ALA A 146 -18.06 8.45 -9.07
CA ALA A 146 -18.70 8.94 -7.85
C ALA A 146 -18.02 10.20 -7.29
N LEU A 147 -16.69 10.28 -7.34
CA LEU A 147 -15.94 11.48 -6.94
C LEU A 147 -16.21 12.66 -7.88
N ASP A 148 -16.25 12.42 -9.18
CA ASP A 148 -16.53 13.46 -10.18
C ASP A 148 -17.96 14.00 -10.04
N GLU A 149 -18.95 13.12 -9.80
CA GLU A 149 -20.33 13.50 -9.47
C GLU A 149 -20.40 14.34 -8.18
N ILE A 150 -19.77 13.88 -7.08
CA ILE A 150 -19.73 14.62 -5.81
C ILE A 150 -19.07 15.99 -5.98
N ASN A 151 -17.98 16.07 -6.75
CA ASN A 151 -17.28 17.32 -7.02
C ASN A 151 -18.12 18.28 -7.86
N ALA A 152 -18.78 17.79 -8.92
CA ALA A 152 -19.69 18.56 -9.73
C ALA A 152 -20.87 19.09 -8.89
N GLU A 153 -21.47 18.24 -8.05
CA GLU A 153 -22.58 18.61 -7.18
C GLU A 153 -22.16 19.67 -6.16
N THR A 154 -21.03 19.47 -5.48
CA THR A 154 -20.50 20.41 -4.49
C THR A 154 -20.14 21.75 -5.13
N THR A 155 -19.58 21.74 -6.34
CA THR A 155 -19.22 22.95 -7.08
C THR A 155 -20.47 23.69 -7.53
N ALA A 156 -21.45 22.99 -8.08
CA ALA A 156 -22.73 23.56 -8.47
C ALA A 156 -23.46 24.18 -7.28
N ASN A 157 -23.49 23.49 -6.13
CA ASN A 157 -24.06 24.02 -4.89
C ASN A 157 -23.39 25.32 -4.43
N LYS A 158 -22.06 25.40 -4.50
CA LYS A 158 -21.31 26.61 -4.13
C LYS A 158 -21.61 27.77 -5.07
N ILE A 159 -21.56 27.54 -6.38
CA ILE A 159 -21.85 28.57 -7.39
C ILE A 159 -23.32 29.01 -7.27
N PHE A 160 -24.26 28.08 -7.17
CA PHE A 160 -25.67 28.39 -7.02
C PHE A 160 -25.91 29.27 -5.79
N ARG A 161 -25.37 28.91 -4.62
CA ARG A 161 -25.44 29.75 -3.42
C ARG A 161 -24.82 31.13 -3.63
N GLN A 162 -23.70 31.21 -4.36
CA GLN A 162 -23.04 32.49 -4.65
C GLN A 162 -23.94 33.46 -5.43
N TRP A 163 -24.82 32.97 -6.30
CA TRP A 163 -25.71 33.79 -7.12
C TRP A 163 -27.12 33.95 -6.54
N HIS A 164 -27.63 32.96 -5.82
CA HIS A 164 -29.04 32.88 -5.37
C HIS A 164 -29.23 33.03 -3.86
N SER A 165 -28.20 33.37 -3.09
CA SER A 165 -28.32 33.67 -1.66
C SER A 165 -28.21 35.17 -1.39
N ASP A 166 -28.72 35.57 -0.21
CA ASP A 166 -28.55 36.92 0.32
C ASP A 166 -27.19 37.13 1.01
N GLU A 167 -26.31 36.12 0.98
CA GLU A 167 -25.00 36.22 1.62
C GLU A 167 -24.14 37.30 0.94
N THR A 168 -23.55 38.17 1.73
CA THR A 168 -22.65 39.23 1.25
C THR A 168 -21.30 38.64 0.85
N LEU A 169 -20.90 38.85 -0.39
CA LEU A 169 -19.60 38.41 -0.91
C LEU A 169 -18.56 39.52 -0.77
N SER A 170 -17.41 39.20 -0.20
CA SER A 170 -16.28 40.13 -0.06
C SER A 170 -15.36 40.14 -1.29
N GLY A 171 -14.58 41.21 -1.45
CA GLY A 171 -13.60 41.36 -2.54
C GLY A 171 -14.18 41.97 -3.82
N THR A 172 -13.30 42.39 -4.75
CA THR A 172 -13.67 43.11 -5.97
C THR A 172 -14.63 42.31 -6.85
N HIS A 173 -14.37 41.01 -7.03
CA HIS A 173 -15.25 40.11 -7.80
C HIS A 173 -16.55 39.78 -7.06
N GLY A 174 -16.52 39.65 -5.73
CA GLY A 174 -17.73 39.44 -4.93
C GLY A 174 -18.72 40.60 -5.06
N LYS A 175 -18.22 41.84 -4.99
CA LYS A 175 -19.02 43.06 -5.21
C LYS A 175 -19.62 43.11 -6.62
N ALA A 176 -18.87 42.67 -7.63
CA ALA A 176 -19.37 42.60 -9.01
C ALA A 176 -20.53 41.60 -9.13
N ILE A 177 -20.40 40.42 -8.54
CA ILE A 177 -21.45 39.39 -8.52
C ILE A 177 -22.69 39.90 -7.79
N MET A 178 -22.53 40.53 -6.63
CA MET A 178 -23.65 41.14 -5.88
C MET A 178 -24.42 42.16 -6.73
N LYS A 179 -23.72 42.97 -7.54
CA LYS A 179 -24.37 43.92 -8.47
C LYS A 179 -25.15 43.23 -9.60
N MET A 180 -24.68 42.06 -10.04
CA MET A 180 -25.29 41.26 -11.10
C MET A 180 -26.42 40.33 -10.59
N ARG A 181 -26.62 40.16 -9.28
CA ARG A 181 -27.72 39.31 -8.75
C ARG A 181 -29.12 39.79 -9.15
N GLY A 182 -29.28 41.06 -9.55
CA GLY A 182 -30.54 41.59 -10.09
C GLY A 182 -30.81 41.20 -11.55
N ASP A 183 -29.78 40.79 -12.30
CA ASP A 183 -29.85 40.34 -13.70
C ASP A 183 -28.91 39.15 -13.88
N VAL A 184 -29.34 38.00 -13.34
CA VAL A 184 -28.49 36.80 -13.24
C VAL A 184 -28.19 36.26 -14.64
N PRO A 185 -26.91 36.12 -15.04
CA PRO A 185 -26.55 35.55 -16.33
C PRO A 185 -27.13 34.14 -16.52
N THR A 186 -27.52 33.79 -17.75
CA THR A 186 -28.17 32.50 -18.07
C THR A 186 -27.40 31.28 -17.56
N ILE A 187 -26.06 31.32 -17.56
CA ILE A 187 -25.20 30.23 -17.08
C ILE A 187 -25.31 29.97 -15.56
N TYR A 188 -25.82 30.93 -14.80
CA TYR A 188 -26.05 30.82 -13.35
C TYR A 188 -27.54 30.80 -12.98
N SER A 189 -28.44 30.69 -13.97
CA SER A 189 -29.88 30.86 -13.78
C SER A 189 -30.53 29.77 -12.91
N SER A 190 -30.07 28.53 -13.00
CA SER A 190 -30.57 27.41 -12.19
C SER A 190 -29.45 26.46 -11.78
N TRP A 191 -29.71 25.67 -10.73
CA TRP A 191 -28.78 24.66 -10.28
C TRP A 191 -28.45 23.65 -11.39
N ASP A 192 -29.46 23.20 -12.16
CA ASP A 192 -29.27 22.23 -13.24
C ASP A 192 -28.38 22.77 -14.37
N VAL A 193 -28.51 24.06 -14.71
CA VAL A 193 -27.67 24.70 -15.74
C VAL A 193 -26.23 24.78 -15.28
N ILE A 194 -26.00 25.13 -14.01
CA ILE A 194 -24.67 25.18 -13.41
C ILE A 194 -24.07 23.77 -13.33
N TYR A 195 -24.83 22.79 -12.84
CA TYR A 195 -24.41 21.39 -12.73
C TYR A 195 -24.03 20.83 -14.10
N LYS A 196 -24.86 21.06 -15.12
CA LYS A 196 -24.55 20.66 -16.49
C LYS A 196 -23.25 21.30 -16.97
N ALA A 197 -23.04 22.59 -16.74
CA ALA A 197 -21.82 23.28 -17.15
C ALA A 197 -20.55 22.76 -16.46
N VAL A 198 -20.60 22.41 -15.17
CA VAL A 198 -19.44 21.90 -14.41
C VAL A 198 -19.21 20.39 -14.55
N SER A 199 -20.22 19.64 -14.98
CA SER A 199 -20.15 18.19 -15.17
C SER A 199 -19.71 17.78 -16.58
N THR A 200 -19.80 18.67 -17.57
CA THR A 200 -19.22 18.44 -18.90
C THR A 200 -17.69 18.55 -18.86
N PRO A 201 -16.94 17.53 -19.37
CA PRO A 201 -15.51 17.67 -19.56
C PRO A 201 -15.21 18.71 -20.63
N VAL A 202 -14.16 19.52 -20.43
CA VAL A 202 -13.52 20.34 -21.47
C VAL A 202 -12.57 19.49 -22.30
#